data_AF-A0A4U5LTH3-F1
#
_entry.id   AF-A0A4U5LTH3-F1
#
_cell.length_a   1.000
_cell.length_b   1.000
_cell.length_c   1.000
_cell.angle_alpha   90.00
_cell.angle_beta   90.00
_cell.angle_gamma   90.00
#
_symmetry.space_group_name_H-M   'P 1'
#
loop_
_entity.id
_entity.type
_entity.pdbx_description
1 polymer ?
#
loop_
_entity_poly.entity_id
_entity_poly.type
_entity_poly.pdbx_seq_one_letter_code
_entity_poly.pdbx_strand_id
1 'polypeptide(L)'
;MLRPRRRSPSTDQKTAESAKEGSKWYATIALAAVICYLPSIDGDFVFDDKEAIVRNPIVQRFDISRLLQTDFWGREIRSSDSHKSYRPITTLTFM
;
A
#
# COMPACT_ATOMS: atom_id res chain seq x y z
N MET A 1 -50.28 -19.12 -12.31
CA MET A 1 -49.35 -19.71 -11.31
C MET A 1 -48.17 -20.35 -12.05
N LEU A 2 -46.99 -19.74 -12.03
CA LEU A 2 -45.76 -20.33 -12.60
C LEU A 2 -45.04 -21.13 -11.50
N ARG A 3 -44.88 -22.45 -11.67
CA ARG A 3 -44.06 -23.28 -10.76
C ARG A 3 -42.58 -22.91 -10.91
N PRO A 4 -41.79 -22.81 -9.83
CA PRO A 4 -40.36 -22.59 -9.93
C PRO A 4 -39.70 -23.80 -10.63
N ARG A 5 -38.85 -23.52 -11.62
CA ARG A 5 -38.07 -24.55 -12.32
C ARG A 5 -37.07 -25.18 -11.33
N ARG A 6 -37.26 -26.46 -10.96
CA ARG A 6 -36.31 -27.23 -10.13
C ARG A 6 -34.97 -27.31 -10.87
N ARG A 7 -33.89 -26.82 -10.25
CA ARG A 7 -32.52 -27.03 -10.74
C ARG A 7 -32.15 -28.51 -10.61
N SER A 8 -31.41 -29.04 -11.58
CA SER A 8 -30.97 -30.43 -11.57
C SER A 8 -29.70 -30.57 -10.70
N PRO A 9 -29.52 -31.70 -9.98
CA PRO A 9 -28.32 -31.96 -9.17
C PRO A 9 -27.00 -31.81 -9.94
N SER A 10 -27.01 -32.08 -11.24
CA SER A 10 -25.86 -31.92 -12.14
C SER A 10 -25.45 -30.46 -12.35
N THR A 11 -26.40 -29.53 -12.29
CA THR A 11 -26.11 -28.09 -12.43
C THR A 11 -25.44 -27.56 -11.17
N ASP A 12 -25.93 -27.96 -9.99
CA ASP A 12 -25.38 -27.53 -8.70
C ASP A 12 -23.97 -28.10 -8.47
N GLN A 13 -23.71 -29.35 -8.89
CA GLN A 13 -22.36 -29.94 -8.85
C GLN A 13 -21.37 -29.20 -9.75
N LYS A 14 -21.76 -28.88 -10.99
CA LYS A 14 -20.91 -28.14 -11.93
C LYS A 14 -20.58 -26.74 -11.43
N THR A 15 -21.53 -26.06 -10.78
CA THR A 15 -21.29 -24.75 -10.15
C THR A 15 -20.33 -24.87 -8.97
N ALA A 16 -20.46 -25.90 -8.13
CA ALA A 16 -19.57 -26.12 -6.99
C ALA A 16 -18.13 -26.46 -7.42
N GLU A 17 -17.95 -27.24 -8.49
CA GLU A 17 -16.64 -27.55 -9.05
C GLU A 17 -15.97 -26.32 -9.66
N SER A 18 -16.72 -25.54 -10.45
CA SER A 18 -16.23 -24.28 -11.03
C SER A 18 -15.86 -23.25 -9.95
N ALA A 19 -16.64 -23.18 -8.84
CA ALA A 19 -16.31 -22.35 -7.70
C ALA A 19 -15.04 -22.81 -6.97
N LYS A 20 -14.86 -24.14 -6.79
CA LYS A 20 -13.62 -24.70 -6.22
C LYS A 20 -12.41 -24.44 -7.11
N GLU A 21 -12.56 -24.52 -8.42
CA GLU A 21 -11.49 -24.23 -9.38
C GLU A 21 -11.09 -22.75 -9.36
N GLY A 22 -12.07 -21.83 -9.34
CA GLY A 22 -11.81 -20.41 -9.14
C GLY A 22 -11.08 -20.13 -7.83
N SER A 23 -11.49 -20.77 -6.73
CA SER A 23 -10.82 -20.65 -5.43
C SER A 23 -9.36 -21.11 -5.45
N LYS A 24 -9.02 -22.16 -6.22
CA LYS A 24 -7.64 -22.61 -6.38
C LYS A 24 -6.80 -21.55 -7.08
N TRP A 25 -7.32 -20.90 -8.12
CA TRP A 25 -6.59 -19.84 -8.82
C TRP A 25 -6.34 -18.63 -7.96
N TYR A 26 -7.33 -18.19 -7.18
CA TYR A 26 -7.11 -17.11 -6.22
C TYR A 26 -6.04 -17.47 -5.17
N ALA A 27 -6.05 -18.70 -4.65
CA ALA A 27 -5.04 -19.16 -3.70
C ALA A 27 -3.64 -19.18 -4.34
N THR A 28 -3.51 -19.68 -5.57
CA THR A 28 -2.23 -19.69 -6.30
C THR A 28 -1.71 -18.28 -6.55
N ILE A 29 -2.56 -17.34 -6.98
CA ILE A 29 -2.18 -15.93 -7.20
C ILE A 29 -1.75 -15.29 -5.88
N ALA A 30 -2.51 -15.49 -4.80
CA ALA A 30 -2.15 -14.97 -3.48
C ALA A 30 -0.80 -15.53 -2.99
N LEU A 31 -0.57 -16.83 -3.15
CA LEU A 31 0.69 -17.46 -2.77
C LEU A 31 1.87 -16.95 -3.62
N ALA A 32 1.69 -16.84 -4.93
CA ALA A 32 2.71 -16.30 -5.82
C ALA A 32 3.05 -14.84 -5.46
N ALA A 33 2.04 -14.01 -5.18
CA ALA A 33 2.26 -12.65 -4.72
C ALA A 33 3.06 -12.62 -3.41
N VAL A 34 2.69 -13.41 -2.41
CA VAL A 34 3.44 -13.50 -1.14
C VAL A 34 4.90 -13.89 -1.41
N ILE A 35 5.14 -14.97 -2.16
CA ILE A 35 6.50 -15.46 -2.43
C ILE A 35 7.35 -14.41 -3.16
N CYS A 36 6.79 -13.71 -4.15
CA CYS A 36 7.50 -12.66 -4.88
C CYS A 36 7.91 -11.48 -3.98
N TYR A 37 7.14 -11.20 -2.92
CA TYR A 37 7.41 -10.09 -1.98
C TYR A 37 8.11 -10.53 -0.68
N LEU A 38 8.28 -11.83 -0.42
CA LEU A 38 9.04 -12.32 0.76
C LEU A 38 10.44 -11.70 0.87
N PRO A 39 11.23 -11.56 -0.21
CA PRO A 39 12.55 -10.92 -0.12
C PRO A 39 12.50 -9.45 0.32
N SER A 40 11.35 -8.78 0.18
CA SER A 40 11.17 -7.37 0.57
C SER A 40 10.89 -7.20 2.08
N ILE A 41 10.72 -8.28 2.85
CA ILE A 41 10.51 -8.20 4.30
C ILE A 41 11.73 -7.58 4.99
N ASP A 42 12.93 -7.92 4.55
CA ASP A 42 14.20 -7.35 5.05
C ASP A 42 14.73 -6.28 4.08
N GLY A 43 13.82 -5.55 3.43
CA GLY A 43 14.15 -4.49 2.50
C GLY A 43 14.58 -3.21 3.22
N ASP A 44 15.64 -2.58 2.72
CA ASP A 44 16.05 -1.25 3.14
C ASP A 44 15.08 -0.16 2.65
N PHE A 45 15.19 1.02 3.24
CA PHE A 45 14.52 2.23 2.74
C PHE A 45 14.75 2.42 1.25
N VAL A 46 13.68 2.73 0.52
CA VAL A 46 13.74 3.04 -0.91
C VAL A 46 14.01 4.54 -1.08
N PHE A 47 14.13 5.02 -2.32
CA PHE A 47 14.52 6.40 -2.62
C PHE A 47 13.68 7.46 -1.86
N ASP A 48 12.35 7.36 -1.93
CA ASP A 48 11.46 8.31 -1.28
C ASP A 48 11.55 8.23 0.25
N ASP A 49 11.67 7.02 0.82
CA ASP A 49 11.81 6.84 2.26
C ASP A 49 13.13 7.46 2.76
N LYS A 50 14.22 7.27 2.00
CA LYS A 50 15.52 7.87 2.34
C LYS A 50 15.45 9.38 2.33
N GLU A 51 14.79 9.99 1.35
CA GLU A 51 14.65 11.45 1.30
C GLU A 51 13.72 11.98 2.41
N ALA A 52 12.59 11.32 2.65
CA ALA A 52 11.60 11.78 3.62
C ALA A 52 11.98 11.54 5.08
N ILE A 53 12.71 10.45 5.37
CA ILE A 53 13.04 10.01 6.73
C ILE A 53 14.52 10.22 7.02
N VAL A 54 15.40 9.56 6.27
CA VAL A 54 16.84 9.46 6.60
C VAL A 54 17.59 10.77 6.34
N ARG A 55 17.32 11.42 5.20
CA ARG A 55 18.01 12.64 4.74
C ARG A 55 17.26 13.91 5.11
N ASN A 56 16.03 13.80 5.60
CA ASN A 56 15.25 14.94 6.04
C ASN A 56 15.78 15.46 7.39
N PRO A 57 16.44 16.63 7.44
CA PRO A 57 17.05 17.13 8.66
C PRO A 57 16.01 17.48 9.73
N ILE A 58 14.75 17.70 9.33
CA ILE A 58 13.65 18.04 10.25
C ILE A 58 13.22 16.81 11.02
N VAL A 59 13.07 15.68 10.32
CA VAL A 59 12.77 14.37 10.93
C VAL A 59 13.91 13.94 11.85
N GLN A 60 15.16 13.96 11.35
CA GLN A 60 16.33 13.52 12.11
C GLN A 60 16.62 14.37 13.36
N ARG A 61 16.18 15.63 13.40
CA ARG A 61 16.44 16.56 14.52
C ARG A 61 15.21 16.89 15.37
N PHE A 62 14.04 16.31 15.06
CA PHE A 62 12.78 16.60 15.75
C PHE A 62 12.44 18.11 15.79
N ASP A 63 12.70 18.84 14.70
CA ASP A 63 12.45 20.29 14.63
C ASP A 63 11.00 20.59 14.23
N ILE A 64 10.09 20.53 15.21
CA ILE A 64 8.65 20.78 15.02
C ILE A 64 8.37 22.21 14.52
N SER A 65 9.22 23.17 14.87
CA SER A 65 9.06 24.56 14.43
C SER A 65 9.29 24.70 12.93
N ARG A 66 10.32 24.02 12.39
CA ARG A 66 10.58 23.98 10.95
C ARG A 66 9.60 23.08 10.20
N LEU A 67 9.10 22.00 10.81
CA LEU A 67 8.11 21.09 10.21
C LEU A 67 6.91 21.83 9.58
N LEU A 68 6.39 22.85 10.27
CA LEU A 68 5.23 23.63 9.79
C LEU A 68 5.58 24.63 8.68
N GLN A 69 6.87 24.79 8.36
CA GLN A 69 7.37 25.77 7.38
C GLN A 69 8.03 25.11 6.18
N THR A 70 8.06 23.78 6.12
CA THR A 70 8.72 23.01 5.07
C THR A 70 7.76 22.08 4.34
N ASP A 71 8.15 21.63 3.16
CA ASP A 71 7.49 20.54 2.47
C ASP A 71 7.88 19.16 3.05
N PHE A 72 7.27 18.12 2.51
CA PHE A 72 7.46 16.72 2.90
C PHE A 72 8.92 16.26 2.84
N TRP A 73 9.73 16.88 1.97
CA TRP A 73 11.12 16.52 1.73
C TRP A 73 12.10 17.38 2.54
N GLY A 74 11.61 18.26 3.41
CA GLY A 74 12.42 19.09 4.29
C GLY A 74 12.91 20.40 3.65
N ARG A 75 12.36 20.83 2.52
CA ARG A 75 12.68 22.13 1.90
C ARG A 75 11.70 23.19 2.38
N GLU A 76 12.14 24.44 2.57
CA GLU A 76 11.23 25.52 2.96
C GLU A 76 10.08 25.69 1.96
N ILE A 77 8.83 25.68 2.45
CA ILE A 77 7.63 25.60 1.59
C ILE A 77 7.51 26.78 0.63
N ARG A 78 8.17 27.91 0.93
CA ARG A 78 8.20 29.12 0.09
C ARG A 78 9.32 29.12 -0.94
N SER A 79 10.35 28.28 -0.82
CA SER A 79 11.48 28.27 -1.76
C SER A 79 11.09 27.76 -3.15
N SER A 80 11.80 28.18 -4.19
CA SER A 80 11.63 27.67 -5.57
C SER A 80 11.89 26.17 -5.68
N ASP A 81 12.78 25.67 -4.82
CA ASP A 81 13.23 24.28 -4.86
C ASP A 81 12.25 23.36 -4.13
N SER A 82 11.25 23.90 -3.43
CA SER A 82 10.23 23.09 -2.78
C SER A 82 9.30 22.44 -3.80
N HIS A 83 8.97 21.17 -3.57
CA HIS A 83 7.96 20.44 -4.34
C HIS A 83 6.53 20.82 -3.93
N LYS A 84 6.37 21.74 -2.98
CA LYS A 84 5.09 22.24 -2.44
C LYS A 84 4.17 21.17 -1.85
N SER A 85 4.72 19.99 -1.55
CA SER A 85 4.04 18.88 -0.88
C SER A 85 3.94 19.12 0.62
N TYR A 86 2.99 19.95 1.07
CA TYR A 86 2.80 20.23 2.50
C TYR A 86 2.08 19.06 3.22
N ARG A 87 2.82 18.29 4.02
CA ARG A 87 2.34 17.08 4.72
C ARG A 87 2.83 16.99 6.18
N PRO A 88 2.56 17.99 7.01
CA PRO A 88 3.15 18.08 8.36
C PRO A 88 2.76 16.90 9.25
N ILE A 89 1.53 16.39 9.16
CA ILE A 89 1.09 15.24 9.96
C ILE A 89 1.83 13.97 9.56
N THR A 90 1.98 13.69 8.26
CA THR A 90 2.74 12.51 7.79
C THR A 90 4.21 12.61 8.18
N THR A 91 4.85 13.76 7.96
CA THR A 91 6.26 13.96 8.35
C THR A 91 6.45 13.85 9.87
N LEU A 92 5.47 14.27 10.68
CA LEU A 92 5.50 14.06 12.14
C LEU A 92 5.47 12.58 12.53
N THR A 93 4.78 11.71 11.77
CA THR A 93 4.76 10.26 12.07
C THR A 93 6.09 9.55 11.82
N PHE A 94 7.05 10.20 11.16
CA PHE A 94 8.40 9.68 10.94
C PHE A 94 9.41 10.12 12.00
N MET A 95 9.04 11.10 12.83
CA MET A 95 9.84 11.58 13.95
C MET A 95 9.78 10.57 15.09
#